data_AF-A0AAV0WEX8-F1
#
_entry.id   AF-A0AAV0WEX8-F1
#
_cell.length_a   1.000
_cell.length_b   1.000
_cell.length_c   1.000
_cell.angle_alpha   90.00
_cell.angle_beta   90.00
_cell.angle_gamma   90.00
#
_symmetry.space_group_name_H-M   'P 1'
#
loop_
_entity.id
_entity.type
_entity.pdbx_description
1 polymer ?
#
loop_
_entity_poly.entity_id
_entity_poly.type
_entity_poly.pdbx_seq_one_letter_code
_entity_poly.pdbx_strand_id
1 'polypeptide(L)'
;MDIVPGNVRLLNRAQRRVLLRSICAYRTVSELAVNTIAATPPADLLAKEREKTFVIRQAAITAATTGVEPKNVTLDKWQERWSSGETGGWTRRLIPDVRSWCNRRHGRTNFHLTQFLSGHGCFGQYLHRIRKVADPMCVDCQAPVDDAEHAFFMCDRWWRQRSDLERNIRRKFTPESAVRSMLESSTNWSAVDSYVNLVLAAREEEERERQRR
;
A
#
# COMPACT_ATOMS: atom_id res chain seq x y z
N MET A 1 1.27 -13.05 -27.48
CA MET A 1 0.36 -14.17 -27.17
C MET A 1 -0.94 -13.62 -26.59
N ASP A 2 -2.11 -14.12 -26.98
CA ASP A 2 -3.33 -13.83 -26.25
C ASP A 2 -3.29 -14.50 -24.88
N ILE A 3 -3.46 -13.73 -23.81
CA ILE A 3 -3.34 -14.30 -22.47
C ILE A 3 -4.63 -15.04 -22.12
N VAL A 4 -4.50 -16.34 -21.90
CA VAL A 4 -5.56 -17.19 -21.35
C VAL A 4 -5.95 -16.67 -19.96
N PRO A 5 -7.22 -16.28 -19.72
CA PRO A 5 -7.64 -15.68 -18.44
C PRO A 5 -7.33 -16.55 -17.21
N GLY A 6 -7.38 -17.88 -17.36
CA GLY A 6 -6.99 -18.83 -16.31
C GLY A 6 -5.52 -18.68 -15.89
N ASN A 7 -4.62 -18.48 -16.85
CA ASN A 7 -3.18 -18.33 -16.62
C ASN A 7 -2.86 -16.99 -15.95
N VAL A 8 -3.56 -15.91 -16.32
CA VAL A 8 -3.45 -14.60 -15.62
C VAL A 8 -3.71 -14.78 -14.13
N ARG A 9 -4.84 -15.43 -13.78
CA ARG A 9 -5.24 -15.62 -12.39
C ARG A 9 -4.25 -16.47 -11.62
N LEU A 10 -3.76 -17.55 -12.22
CA LEU A 10 -2.79 -18.44 -11.59
C LEU A 10 -1.47 -17.71 -11.29
N LEU A 11 -0.97 -16.96 -12.28
CA LEU A 11 0.30 -16.23 -12.19
C LEU A 11 0.25 -15.13 -11.12
N ASN A 12 -0.79 -14.29 -11.13
CA ASN A 12 -0.93 -13.23 -10.14
C ASN A 12 -1.20 -13.76 -8.72
N ARG A 13 -1.96 -14.86 -8.59
CA ARG A 13 -2.14 -15.54 -7.30
C ARG A 13 -0.81 -16.02 -6.71
N ALA A 14 0.09 -16.56 -7.55
CA ALA A 14 1.42 -16.98 -7.11
C ALA A 14 2.27 -15.77 -6.69
N GLN A 15 2.32 -14.72 -7.52
CA GLN A 15 3.03 -13.48 -7.22
C GLN A 15 2.56 -12.87 -5.89
N ARG A 16 1.24 -12.77 -5.68
CA ARG A 16 0.64 -12.21 -4.47
C ARG A 16 1.15 -12.88 -3.19
N ARG A 17 1.32 -14.21 -3.19
CA ARG A 17 1.85 -14.93 -2.00
C ARG A 17 3.27 -14.50 -1.65
N VAL A 18 4.11 -14.30 -2.66
CA VAL A 18 5.49 -13.83 -2.48
C VAL A 18 5.50 -12.37 -2.00
N LEU A 19 4.72 -11.51 -2.65
CA LEU A 19 4.67 -10.09 -2.32
C LEU A 19 4.13 -9.85 -0.91
N LEU A 20 3.09 -10.59 -0.48
CA LEU A 20 2.59 -10.53 0.90
C LEU A 20 3.69 -10.70 1.93
N ARG A 21 4.62 -11.63 1.71
CA ARG A 21 5.76 -11.88 2.60
C ARG A 21 6.81 -10.78 2.50
N SER A 22 7.08 -10.29 1.28
CA SER A 22 8.04 -9.22 1.03
C SER A 22 7.68 -7.91 1.74
N ILE A 23 6.40 -7.62 1.93
CA ILE A 23 5.93 -6.40 2.59
C ILE A 23 5.39 -6.65 4.00
N CYS A 24 5.46 -7.88 4.51
CA CYS A 24 4.88 -8.26 5.80
C CYS A 24 3.37 -7.99 5.92
N ALA A 25 2.62 -8.12 4.82
CA ALA A 25 1.18 -7.87 4.79
C ALA A 25 0.36 -9.05 5.34
N TYR A 26 -0.82 -8.72 5.91
CA TYR A 26 -1.82 -9.73 6.25
C TYR A 26 -2.31 -10.50 5.02
N ARG A 27 -2.63 -11.79 5.22
CA ARG A 27 -3.10 -12.68 4.13
C ARG A 27 -4.39 -12.22 3.44
N THR A 28 -5.13 -11.30 4.03
CA THR A 28 -6.42 -10.78 3.55
C THR A 28 -6.28 -9.51 2.72
N VAL A 29 -5.09 -8.89 2.62
CA VAL A 29 -4.86 -7.70 1.80
C VAL A 29 -5.11 -8.04 0.32
N SER A 30 -5.88 -7.21 -0.39
CA SER A 30 -6.22 -7.45 -1.80
C SER A 30 -4.99 -7.55 -2.71
N GLU A 31 -5.10 -8.28 -3.83
CA GLU A 31 -4.01 -8.39 -4.81
C GLU A 31 -3.53 -7.02 -5.30
N LEU A 32 -4.46 -6.15 -5.71
CA LEU A 32 -4.13 -4.81 -6.20
C LEU A 32 -3.36 -3.99 -5.17
N ALA A 33 -3.79 -3.99 -3.90
CA ALA A 33 -3.09 -3.29 -2.84
C ALA A 33 -1.70 -3.89 -2.57
N VAL A 34 -1.55 -5.22 -2.59
CA VAL A 34 -0.26 -5.90 -2.41
C VAL A 34 0.73 -5.52 -3.51
N ASN A 35 0.31 -5.54 -4.77
CA ASN A 35 1.15 -5.11 -5.90
C ASN A 35 1.62 -3.66 -5.73
N THR A 36 0.69 -2.76 -5.39
CA THR A 36 1.00 -1.33 -5.22
C THR A 36 1.93 -1.09 -4.04
N ILE A 37 1.64 -1.62 -2.84
CA ILE A 37 2.50 -1.44 -1.65
C ILE A 37 3.90 -2.01 -1.91
N ALA A 38 3.99 -3.19 -2.53
CA ALA A 38 5.26 -3.81 -2.90
C ALA A 38 5.96 -3.14 -4.10
N ALA A 39 5.38 -2.10 -4.69
CA ALA A 39 5.90 -1.41 -5.86
C ALA A 39 6.24 -2.36 -7.02
N THR A 40 5.43 -3.41 -7.18
CA THR A 40 5.67 -4.49 -8.15
C THR A 40 4.46 -4.63 -9.08
N PRO A 41 4.62 -4.39 -10.39
CA PRO A 41 3.52 -4.56 -11.34
C PRO A 41 2.96 -5.98 -11.33
N PRO A 42 1.66 -6.16 -11.63
CA PRO A 42 1.07 -7.48 -11.82
C PRO A 42 1.90 -8.37 -12.75
N ALA A 43 2.07 -9.63 -12.39
CA ALA A 43 2.96 -10.55 -13.08
C ALA A 43 2.56 -10.80 -14.55
N ASP A 44 1.28 -10.73 -14.88
CA ASP A 44 0.81 -10.80 -16.27
C ASP A 44 1.28 -9.60 -17.11
N LEU A 45 1.37 -8.41 -16.51
CA LEU A 45 1.92 -7.23 -17.18
C LEU A 45 3.45 -7.34 -17.30
N LEU A 46 4.14 -7.85 -16.27
CA LEU A 46 5.58 -8.13 -16.35
C LEU A 46 5.92 -9.17 -17.42
N ALA A 47 5.09 -10.19 -17.60
CA ALA A 47 5.26 -11.19 -18.67
C ALA A 47 5.15 -10.54 -20.07
N LYS A 48 4.14 -9.67 -20.27
CA LYS A 48 3.99 -8.88 -21.51
C LYS A 48 5.15 -7.92 -21.75
N GLU A 49 5.68 -7.30 -20.71
CA GLU A 49 6.86 -6.45 -20.81
C GLU A 49 8.07 -7.23 -21.33
N ARG A 50 8.29 -8.42 -20.77
CA ARG A 50 9.39 -9.32 -21.16
C ARG A 50 9.24 -9.81 -22.60
N GLU A 51 8.04 -10.20 -23.01
CA GLU A 51 7.73 -10.58 -24.39
C GLU A 51 8.07 -9.44 -25.36
N LYS A 52 7.58 -8.22 -25.09
CA LYS A 52 7.87 -7.04 -25.92
C LYS A 52 9.36 -6.71 -25.98
N THR A 53 10.04 -6.78 -24.84
CA THR A 53 11.47 -6.53 -24.75
C THR A 53 12.27 -7.53 -25.58
N PHE A 54 11.87 -8.81 -25.55
CA PHE A 54 12.49 -9.86 -26.38
C PHE A 54 12.31 -9.59 -27.88
N VAL A 55 11.09 -9.27 -28.31
CA VAL A 55 10.79 -8.95 -29.72
C VAL A 55 11.57 -7.71 -30.19
N ILE A 56 11.62 -6.65 -29.38
CA ILE A 56 12.39 -5.45 -29.72
C ILE A 56 13.88 -5.77 -29.82
N ARG A 57 14.44 -6.59 -28.91
CA ARG A 57 15.87 -6.99 -28.99
C ARG A 57 16.15 -7.80 -30.26
N GLN A 58 15.25 -8.70 -30.65
CA GLN A 58 15.39 -9.48 -31.88
C GLN A 58 15.30 -8.59 -33.12
N ALA A 59 14.42 -7.60 -33.12
CA ALA A 59 14.28 -6.61 -34.21
C ALA A 59 15.43 -5.59 -34.23
N ALA A 60 15.98 -5.20 -33.08
CA ALA A 60 17.10 -4.26 -32.97
C ALA A 60 18.41 -4.84 -33.53
N ILE A 61 18.56 -6.16 -33.50
CA ILE A 61 19.64 -6.88 -34.20
C ILE A 61 19.52 -6.70 -35.72
N THR A 62 18.33 -6.43 -36.24
CA THR A 62 18.03 -6.28 -37.67
C THR A 62 17.82 -4.82 -38.13
N ALA A 63 17.44 -3.88 -37.24
CA ALA A 63 17.34 -2.45 -37.54
C ALA A 63 17.26 -1.57 -36.26
N ALA A 64 17.84 -0.35 -36.30
CA ALA A 64 17.76 0.60 -35.19
C ALA A 64 16.31 1.05 -34.94
N THR A 65 15.71 0.64 -33.82
CA THR A 65 14.32 0.98 -33.49
C THR A 65 14.26 2.00 -32.36
N THR A 66 13.76 3.21 -32.65
CA THR A 66 13.33 4.20 -31.67
C THR A 66 11.87 3.97 -31.30
N GLY A 67 11.62 3.16 -30.26
CA GLY A 67 10.28 2.82 -29.79
C GLY A 67 10.03 3.22 -28.34
N VAL A 68 8.74 3.32 -27.96
CA VAL A 68 8.32 3.55 -26.56
C VAL A 68 8.87 2.44 -25.66
N GLU A 69 9.51 2.80 -24.55
CA GLU A 69 10.04 1.83 -23.61
C GLU A 69 8.93 0.89 -23.10
N PRO A 70 9.09 -0.45 -23.20
CA PRO A 70 8.10 -1.42 -22.73
C PRO A 70 7.64 -1.19 -21.29
N LYS A 71 8.55 -0.74 -20.43
CA LYS A 71 8.29 -0.38 -19.03
C LYS A 71 7.24 0.72 -18.88
N ASN A 72 7.25 1.74 -19.75
CA ASN A 72 6.26 2.82 -19.69
C ASN A 72 4.86 2.30 -20.02
N VAL A 73 4.75 1.43 -21.03
CA VAL A 73 3.49 0.78 -21.40
C VAL A 73 2.97 -0.11 -20.26
N THR A 74 3.86 -0.82 -19.56
CA THR A 74 3.50 -1.60 -18.37
C THR A 74 2.95 -0.73 -17.25
N LEU A 75 3.61 0.39 -16.96
CA LEU A 75 3.19 1.32 -15.92
C LEU A 75 1.84 1.96 -16.24
N ASP A 76 1.58 2.32 -17.50
CA ASP A 76 0.29 2.91 -17.91
C ASP A 76 -0.86 1.90 -17.76
N LYS A 77 -0.65 0.66 -18.21
CA LYS A 77 -1.64 -0.43 -18.02
C LYS A 77 -1.85 -0.77 -16.56
N TRP A 78 -0.79 -0.71 -15.75
CA TRP A 78 -0.91 -0.92 -14.32
C TRP A 78 -1.68 0.22 -13.66
N GLN A 79 -1.41 1.49 -14.02
CA GLN A 79 -2.15 2.63 -13.51
C GLN A 79 -3.64 2.55 -13.87
N GLU A 80 -3.98 2.13 -15.08
CA GLU A 80 -5.38 1.90 -15.50
C GLU A 80 -6.05 0.82 -14.64
N ARG A 81 -5.42 -0.35 -14.50
CA ARG A 81 -5.91 -1.44 -13.63
C ARG A 81 -6.03 -1.01 -12.17
N TRP A 82 -5.09 -0.18 -11.71
CA TRP A 82 -5.09 0.33 -10.36
C TRP A 82 -6.24 1.32 -10.14
N SER A 83 -6.46 2.23 -11.08
CA SER A 83 -7.48 3.27 -10.99
C SER A 83 -8.91 2.71 -11.07
N SER A 84 -9.11 1.67 -11.88
CA SER A 84 -10.43 1.06 -12.13
C SER A 84 -10.77 -0.14 -11.23
N GLY A 85 -9.82 -0.67 -10.47
CA GLY A 85 -10.04 -1.89 -9.68
C GLY A 85 -11.08 -1.75 -8.55
N GLU A 86 -11.78 -2.82 -8.21
CA GLU A 86 -12.83 -2.79 -7.17
C GLU A 86 -12.27 -2.84 -5.74
N THR A 87 -11.06 -3.37 -5.55
CA THR A 87 -10.45 -3.60 -4.23
C THR A 87 -9.30 -2.64 -3.94
N GLY A 88 -8.97 -2.45 -2.67
CA GLY A 88 -7.82 -1.63 -2.27
C GLY A 88 -8.11 -0.13 -2.25
N GLY A 89 -9.38 0.27 -2.10
CA GLY A 89 -9.81 1.68 -2.08
C GLY A 89 -9.01 2.55 -1.11
N TRP A 90 -8.75 2.07 0.12
CA TRP A 90 -7.91 2.77 1.08
C TRP A 90 -6.48 3.00 0.57
N THR A 91 -5.80 1.92 0.17
CA THR A 91 -4.44 2.00 -0.39
C THR A 91 -4.37 2.91 -1.62
N ARG A 92 -5.41 2.94 -2.45
CA ARG A 92 -5.51 3.82 -3.63
C ARG A 92 -5.70 5.28 -3.28
N ARG A 93 -6.45 5.58 -2.22
CA ARG A 93 -6.56 6.95 -1.71
C ARG A 93 -5.21 7.48 -1.25
N LEU A 94 -4.40 6.63 -0.60
CA LEU A 94 -3.04 6.98 -0.16
C LEU A 94 -2.05 7.03 -1.34
N ILE A 95 -2.09 6.04 -2.23
CA ILE A 95 -1.16 5.88 -3.36
C ILE A 95 -1.95 5.94 -4.68
N PRO A 96 -2.35 7.12 -5.15
CA PRO A 96 -3.15 7.23 -6.38
C PRO A 96 -2.32 6.97 -7.65
N ASP A 97 -1.04 7.30 -7.63
CA ASP A 97 -0.12 7.13 -8.77
C ASP A 97 0.95 6.06 -8.49
N VAL A 98 0.89 4.95 -9.23
CA VAL A 98 1.84 3.85 -9.10
C VAL A 98 3.23 4.26 -9.59
N ARG A 99 3.35 5.22 -10.51
CA ARG A 99 4.63 5.63 -11.10
C ARG A 99 5.46 6.40 -10.09
N SER A 100 4.88 7.42 -9.44
CA SER A 100 5.53 8.17 -8.37
C SER A 100 5.94 7.26 -7.21
N TRP A 101 5.06 6.32 -6.83
CA TRP A 101 5.39 5.35 -5.80
C TRP A 101 6.59 4.49 -6.21
N CYS A 102 6.56 3.84 -7.37
CA CYS A 102 7.61 2.92 -7.80
C CYS A 102 8.96 3.58 -8.05
N ASN A 103 8.97 4.85 -8.45
CA ASN A 103 10.20 5.60 -8.74
C ASN A 103 10.80 6.31 -7.51
N ARG A 104 10.23 6.10 -6.32
CA ARG A 104 10.78 6.65 -5.07
C ARG A 104 12.23 6.18 -4.86
N ARG A 105 13.09 7.10 -4.40
CA ARG A 105 14.52 6.84 -4.17
C ARG A 105 14.84 6.47 -2.72
N HIS A 106 13.85 6.60 -1.85
CA HIS A 106 13.95 6.37 -0.42
C HIS A 106 12.69 5.67 0.07
N GLY A 107 12.74 5.20 1.31
CA GLY A 107 11.58 4.66 1.97
C GLY A 107 11.33 3.19 1.65
N ARG A 108 11.53 2.35 2.66
CA ARG A 108 11.17 0.92 2.61
C ARG A 108 9.86 0.71 3.36
N THR A 109 9.02 -0.16 2.84
CA THR A 109 7.86 -0.67 3.58
C THR A 109 8.33 -1.64 4.64
N ASN A 110 7.86 -1.46 5.87
CA ASN A 110 8.03 -2.38 6.98
C ASN A 110 6.65 -2.93 7.42
N PHE A 111 6.61 -3.71 8.50
CA PHE A 111 5.37 -4.31 8.99
C PHE A 111 4.27 -3.29 9.30
N HIS A 112 4.57 -2.25 10.09
CA HIS A 112 3.59 -1.23 10.48
C HIS A 112 3.25 -0.29 9.33
N LEU A 113 4.20 0.10 8.50
CA LEU A 113 3.91 0.92 7.33
C LEU A 113 3.02 0.18 6.32
N THR A 114 3.22 -1.12 6.15
CA THR A 114 2.31 -1.94 5.32
C THR A 114 0.91 -2.01 5.91
N GLN A 115 0.76 -2.07 7.24
CA GLN A 115 -0.53 -2.00 7.91
C GLN A 115 -1.22 -0.65 7.68
N PHE A 116 -0.50 0.46 7.85
CA PHE A 116 -0.97 1.80 7.51
C PHE A 116 -1.44 1.89 6.05
N LEU A 117 -0.62 1.46 5.10
CA LEU A 117 -0.93 1.55 3.66
C LEU A 117 -2.06 0.63 3.23
N SER A 118 -2.20 -0.54 3.86
CA SER A 118 -3.25 -1.51 3.54
C SER A 118 -4.56 -1.22 4.27
N GLY A 119 -4.53 -0.48 5.37
CA GLY A 119 -5.66 -0.30 6.27
C GLY A 119 -5.97 -1.55 7.10
N HIS A 120 -5.01 -2.48 7.19
CA HIS A 120 -5.12 -3.68 8.01
C HIS A 120 -4.32 -3.50 9.30
N GLY A 121 -4.91 -3.85 10.44
CA GLY A 121 -4.23 -3.81 11.74
C GLY A 121 -5.22 -4.02 12.88
N CYS A 122 -4.76 -3.73 14.10
CA CYS A 122 -5.58 -3.75 15.32
C CYS A 122 -6.53 -2.53 15.36
N PHE A 123 -7.50 -2.52 14.44
CA PHE A 123 -8.57 -1.53 14.35
C PHE A 123 -9.89 -2.16 14.81
N GLY A 124 -10.67 -1.45 15.63
CA GLY A 124 -11.94 -1.91 16.18
C GLY A 124 -12.92 -2.40 15.10
N GLN A 125 -13.01 -1.72 13.96
CA GLN A 125 -13.81 -2.16 12.81
C GLN A 125 -13.42 -3.57 12.36
N TYR A 126 -12.12 -3.85 12.25
CA TYR A 126 -11.65 -5.17 11.84
C TYR A 126 -11.89 -6.22 12.92
N LEU A 127 -11.56 -5.90 14.17
CA LEU A 127 -11.72 -6.82 15.29
C LEU A 127 -13.20 -7.18 15.50
N HIS A 128 -14.12 -6.23 15.29
CA HIS A 128 -15.56 -6.46 15.35
C HIS A 128 -16.02 -7.39 14.23
N ARG A 129 -15.55 -7.14 13.00
CA ARG A 129 -15.82 -8.01 11.84
C ARG A 129 -15.44 -9.47 12.07
N ILE A 130 -14.36 -9.73 12.82
CA ILE A 130 -13.92 -11.08 13.18
C ILE A 130 -14.43 -11.54 14.56
N ARG A 131 -15.38 -10.82 15.16
CA ARG A 131 -16.04 -11.13 16.42
C ARG A 131 -15.10 -11.22 17.64
N LYS A 132 -13.98 -10.49 17.61
CA LYS A 132 -13.07 -10.34 18.77
C LYS A 132 -13.52 -9.24 19.74
N VAL A 133 -14.31 -8.30 19.26
CA VAL A 133 -14.91 -7.23 20.06
C VAL A 133 -16.40 -7.12 19.75
N ALA A 134 -17.18 -6.60 20.69
CA ALA A 134 -18.63 -6.49 20.54
C ALA A 134 -19.06 -5.34 19.60
N ASP A 135 -18.23 -4.31 19.46
CA ASP A 135 -18.59 -3.08 18.75
C ASP A 135 -17.35 -2.47 18.05
N PRO A 136 -17.49 -1.84 16.86
CA PRO A 136 -16.38 -1.28 16.11
C PRO A 136 -15.87 0.09 16.60
N MET A 137 -16.43 0.65 17.67
CA MET A 137 -16.06 1.95 18.22
C MET A 137 -14.60 2.03 18.66
N CYS A 138 -14.04 3.24 18.55
CA CYS A 138 -12.74 3.53 19.10
C CYS A 138 -12.81 3.58 20.63
N VAL A 139 -12.05 2.71 21.30
CA VAL A 139 -12.01 2.66 22.77
C VAL A 139 -11.48 3.96 23.38
N ASP A 140 -10.64 4.69 22.65
CA ASP A 140 -9.94 5.86 23.17
C ASP A 140 -10.79 7.15 23.12
N CYS A 141 -11.59 7.33 22.07
CA CYS A 141 -12.34 8.57 21.83
C CYS A 141 -13.80 8.37 21.43
N GLN A 142 -14.31 7.13 21.50
CA GLN A 142 -15.72 6.78 21.26
C GLN A 142 -16.24 7.12 19.85
N ALA A 143 -15.35 7.34 18.88
CA ALA A 143 -15.74 7.44 17.48
C ALA A 143 -16.46 6.15 17.04
N PRO A 144 -17.55 6.25 16.25
CA PRO A 144 -18.42 5.11 15.92
C PRO A 144 -17.71 4.00 15.12
N VAL A 145 -16.65 4.34 14.41
CA VAL A 145 -15.85 3.41 13.61
C VAL A 145 -14.37 3.67 13.87
N ASP A 146 -13.69 2.65 14.38
CA ASP A 146 -12.24 2.62 14.47
C ASP A 146 -11.65 1.86 13.29
N ASP A 147 -11.26 2.60 12.25
CA ASP A 147 -10.52 2.12 11.09
C ASP A 147 -9.16 2.84 10.97
N ALA A 148 -8.41 2.56 9.91
CA ALA A 148 -7.12 3.21 9.68
C ALA A 148 -7.27 4.74 9.47
N GLU A 149 -8.33 5.20 8.82
CA GLU A 149 -8.53 6.64 8.64
C GLU A 149 -8.71 7.32 9.99
N HIS A 150 -9.57 6.75 10.83
CA HIS A 150 -9.76 7.22 12.18
C HIS A 150 -8.46 7.21 12.98
N ALA A 151 -7.79 6.05 13.07
CA ALA A 151 -6.62 5.88 13.91
C ALA A 151 -5.50 6.88 13.59
N PHE A 152 -5.19 7.10 12.31
CA PHE A 152 -4.05 7.94 11.93
C PHE A 152 -4.41 9.42 11.74
N PHE A 153 -5.64 9.75 11.35
CA PHE A 153 -5.96 11.11 10.90
C PHE A 153 -6.96 11.84 11.79
N MET A 154 -7.75 11.13 12.61
CA MET A 154 -8.86 11.74 13.36
C MET A 154 -8.79 11.50 14.86
N CYS A 155 -8.30 10.33 15.29
CA CYS A 155 -8.37 9.90 16.68
C CYS A 155 -7.68 10.88 17.62
N ASP A 156 -8.42 11.30 18.65
CA ASP A 156 -7.97 12.27 19.64
C ASP A 156 -6.75 11.76 20.40
N ARG A 157 -6.66 10.47 20.69
CA ARG A 157 -5.51 9.89 21.40
C ARG A 157 -4.16 10.27 20.80
N TRP A 158 -4.10 10.40 19.47
CA TRP A 158 -2.86 10.66 18.72
C TRP A 158 -2.71 12.12 18.30
N TRP A 159 -3.53 13.04 18.83
CA TRP A 159 -3.58 14.43 18.38
C TRP A 159 -2.22 15.12 18.49
N ARG A 160 -1.51 14.95 19.63
CA ARG A 160 -0.22 15.60 19.87
C ARG A 160 0.84 15.13 18.89
N GLN A 161 0.97 13.81 18.74
CA GLN A 161 1.96 13.19 17.84
C GLN A 161 1.66 13.54 16.38
N ARG A 162 0.38 13.60 16.01
CA ARG A 162 -0.04 14.06 14.68
C ARG A 162 0.28 15.54 14.46
N SER A 163 0.00 16.42 15.42
CA SER A 163 0.37 17.84 15.32
C SER A 163 1.88 18.06 15.24
N ASP A 164 2.67 17.26 15.95
CA ASP A 164 4.14 17.29 15.86
C ASP A 164 4.62 16.82 14.48
N LEU A 165 4.02 15.75 13.95
CA LEU A 165 4.29 15.29 12.58
C LEU A 165 3.97 16.39 11.56
N GLU A 166 2.80 17.03 11.65
CA GLU A 166 2.36 18.10 10.74
C GLU A 166 3.32 19.29 10.73
N ARG A 167 3.84 19.67 11.91
CA ARG A 167 4.86 20.71 12.05
C ARG A 167 6.17 20.31 11.37
N ASN A 168 6.58 19.05 11.51
CA ASN A 168 7.81 18.53 10.91
C ASN A 168 7.72 18.46 9.38
N ILE A 169 6.61 17.96 8.83
CA ILE A 169 6.41 17.86 7.37
C ILE A 169 5.91 19.17 6.75
N ARG A 170 5.65 20.21 7.57
CA ARG A 170 5.14 21.54 7.18
C ARG A 170 3.86 21.47 6.35
N ARG A 171 2.98 20.52 6.68
CA ARG A 171 1.71 20.28 5.98
C ARG A 171 0.75 19.56 6.90
N LYS A 172 -0.56 19.79 6.71
CA LYS A 172 -1.59 18.94 7.33
C LYS A 172 -1.43 17.49 6.91
N PHE A 173 -1.57 16.57 7.86
CA PHE A 173 -1.47 15.14 7.64
C PHE A 173 -2.87 14.61 7.41
N THR A 174 -3.20 14.36 6.14
CA THR A 174 -4.49 13.80 5.67
C THR A 174 -4.21 12.59 4.81
N PRO A 175 -5.20 11.74 4.50
CA PRO A 175 -5.00 10.59 3.61
C PRO A 175 -4.39 11.00 2.26
N GLU A 176 -4.81 12.13 1.70
CA GLU A 176 -4.36 12.64 0.39
C GLU A 176 -2.95 13.24 0.44
N SER A 177 -2.51 13.72 1.60
CA SER A 177 -1.19 14.34 1.76
C SER A 177 -0.14 13.38 2.30
N ALA A 178 -0.53 12.31 2.99
CA ALA A 178 0.38 11.44 3.72
C ALA A 178 1.51 10.88 2.85
N VAL A 179 1.17 10.07 1.84
CA VAL A 179 2.17 9.49 0.93
C VAL A 179 2.84 10.57 0.09
N ARG A 180 2.11 11.62 -0.31
CA ARG A 180 2.70 12.74 -1.06
C ARG A 180 3.87 13.35 -0.28
N SER A 181 3.66 13.64 1.01
CA SER A 181 4.70 14.16 1.89
C SER A 181 5.84 13.16 2.10
N MET A 182 5.54 11.86 2.22
CA MET A 182 6.57 10.82 2.32
C MET A 182 7.47 10.76 1.07
N LEU A 183 6.91 10.97 -0.13
CA LEU A 183 7.67 10.93 -1.38
C LEU A 183 8.55 12.16 -1.59
N GLU A 184 8.29 13.28 -0.92
CA GLU A 184 9.05 14.53 -1.07
C GLU A 184 10.47 14.45 -0.49
N SER A 185 10.69 13.71 0.60
CA SER A 185 12.02 13.54 1.19
C SER A 185 12.14 12.31 2.08
N SER A 186 13.36 11.80 2.27
CA SER A 186 13.65 10.73 3.22
C SER A 186 13.35 11.13 4.66
N THR A 187 13.53 12.40 5.01
CA THR A 187 13.19 12.94 6.34
C THR A 187 11.69 12.90 6.60
N ASN A 188 10.87 13.34 5.62
CA ASN A 188 9.42 13.25 5.73
C ASN A 188 8.95 11.79 5.83
N TRP A 189 9.56 10.90 5.04
CA TRP A 189 9.28 9.48 5.13
C TRP A 189 9.54 8.95 6.54
N SER A 190 10.72 9.22 7.11
CA SER A 190 11.09 8.77 8.46
C SER A 190 10.18 9.36 9.54
N ALA A 191 9.72 10.60 9.38
CA ALA A 191 8.78 11.22 10.31
C ALA A 191 7.41 10.52 10.30
N VAL A 192 6.86 10.27 9.11
CA VAL A 192 5.58 9.54 8.97
C VAL A 192 5.73 8.09 9.45
N ASP A 193 6.83 7.42 9.11
CA ASP A 193 7.10 6.05 9.55
C ASP A 193 7.17 5.96 11.08
N SER A 194 7.88 6.88 11.72
CA SER A 194 7.95 6.97 13.19
C SER A 194 6.57 7.15 13.83
N TYR A 195 5.73 8.02 13.26
CA TYR A 195 4.36 8.22 13.73
C TYR A 195 3.50 6.96 13.57
N VAL A 196 3.57 6.32 12.40
CA VAL A 196 2.83 5.07 12.11
C VAL A 196 3.24 3.96 13.06
N ASN A 197 4.56 3.77 13.27
CA ASN A 197 5.09 2.79 14.21
C ASN A 197 4.59 3.05 15.64
N LEU A 198 4.59 4.31 16.09
CA LEU A 198 4.10 4.68 17.43
C LEU A 198 2.63 4.29 17.62
N VAL A 199 1.76 4.64 16.66
CA VAL A 199 0.32 4.37 16.74
C VAL A 199 0.05 2.86 16.73
N LEU A 200 0.67 2.12 15.82
CA LEU A 200 0.41 0.69 15.66
C LEU A 200 1.05 -0.15 16.76
N ALA A 201 2.27 0.15 17.18
CA ALA A 201 2.93 -0.59 18.26
C ALA A 201 2.13 -0.52 19.57
N ALA A 202 1.64 0.67 19.92
CA ALA A 202 0.82 0.85 21.12
C ALA A 202 -0.50 0.08 21.03
N ARG A 203 -1.21 0.17 19.90
CA ARG A 203 -2.48 -0.56 19.70
C ARG A 203 -2.30 -2.08 19.69
N GLU A 204 -1.22 -2.57 19.10
CA GLU A 204 -0.90 -3.99 19.10
C GLU A 204 -0.53 -4.51 20.49
N GLU A 205 0.17 -3.73 21.31
CA GLU A 205 0.44 -4.08 22.71
C GLU A 205 -0.85 -4.19 23.50
N GLU A 206 -1.73 -3.21 23.40
CA GLU A 206 -3.01 -3.20 24.12
C GLU A 206 -3.92 -4.35 23.70
N GLU A 207 -3.98 -4.66 22.41
CA GLU A 207 -4.72 -5.83 21.94
C GLU A 207 -4.09 -7.14 22.43
N ARG A 208 -2.75 -7.22 22.56
CA ARG A 208 -2.07 -8.37 23.16
C ARG A 208 -2.37 -8.49 24.66
N GLU A 209 -2.39 -7.40 25.40
CA GLU A 209 -2.76 -7.38 26.81
C GLU A 209 -4.22 -7.78 27.02
N ARG A 210 -5.13 -7.28 26.18
CA ARG A 210 -6.55 -7.65 26.21
C ARG A 210 -6.75 -9.15 26.01
N GLN A 211 -6.03 -9.76 25.06
CA GLN A 211 -6.14 -11.20 24.78
C GLN A 211 -5.58 -12.10 25.89
N ARG A 212 -4.78 -11.55 26.82
CA ARG A 212 -4.26 -12.29 27.99
C ARG A 212 -5.21 -12.28 29.19
N ARG A 213 -6.19 -11.37 29.20
CA ARG A 213 -7.22 -11.27 30.25
C ARG A 213 -8.38 -12.21 29.94
#